data_AF-A0A413CWD0-F1
#
_entry.id   AF-A0A413CWD0-F1
#
_cell.length_a   1.000
_cell.length_b   1.000
_cell.length_c   1.000
_cell.angle_alpha   90.00
_cell.angle_beta   90.00
_cell.angle_gamma   90.00
#
_symmetry.space_group_name_H-M   'P 1'
#
loop_
_entity.id
_entity.type
_entity.pdbx_description
1 polymer ?
#
loop_
_entity_poly.entity_id
_entity_poly.type
_entity_poly.pdbx_seq_one_letter_code
_entity_poly.pdbx_strand_id
1 'polypeptide(L)' 'MLTREEVATCLNVNIDNVSMLCDVGVLKPTKIGRAYMFSQGMLLKFQHDYEGLNVCNRLRALESKKIVEQRRRK' A
#
# COMPACT_ATOMS: atom_id res chain seq x y z
N MET A 1 9.81 10.47 5.77
CA MET A 1 8.50 9.80 5.90
C MET A 1 7.49 10.65 5.15
N LEU A 2 6.46 10.05 4.57
CA LEU A 2 5.43 10.74 3.79
C LEU A 2 4.08 10.68 4.52
N THR A 3 3.25 11.70 4.35
CA THR A 3 1.85 11.70 4.77
C THR A 3 0.99 10.89 3.79
N ARG A 4 -0.30 10.72 4.10
CA ARG A 4 -1.23 10.02 3.20
C ARG A 4 -1.44 10.79 1.90
N GLU A 5 -1.52 12.11 1.98
CA GLU A 5 -1.68 13.05 0.86
C GLU A 5 -0.46 13.03 -0.06
N GLU A 6 0.75 13.00 0.53
CA GLU A 6 1.99 12.91 -0.23
C GLU A 6 2.08 11.56 -0.95
N VAL A 7 1.71 10.46 -0.29
CA VAL A 7 1.65 9.13 -0.95
C VAL A 7 0.62 9.09 -2.07
N ALA A 8 -0.55 9.71 -1.88
CA ALA A 8 -1.59 9.80 -2.91
C ALA A 8 -1.06 10.54 -4.15
N THR A 9 -0.36 11.65 -3.94
CA THR A 9 0.33 12.39 -5.00
C THR A 9 1.41 11.55 -5.68
N CYS A 10 2.28 10.87 -4.91
CA CYS A 10 3.36 10.04 -5.45
C CYS A 10 2.85 8.87 -6.30
N LEU A 11 1.73 8.25 -5.91
CA LEU A 11 1.12 7.13 -6.63
C LEU A 11 0.12 7.58 -7.70
N ASN A 12 -0.13 8.89 -7.81
CA ASN A 12 -1.13 9.49 -8.69
C ASN A 12 -2.54 8.86 -8.52
N VAL A 13 -3.00 8.79 -7.27
CA VAL A 13 -4.32 8.24 -6.89
C VAL A 13 -5.01 9.15 -5.89
N ASN A 14 -6.30 8.91 -5.64
CA ASN A 14 -7.04 9.58 -4.57
C ASN A 14 -6.55 9.12 -3.18
N ILE A 15 -6.64 10.00 -2.17
CA ILE A 15 -6.36 9.69 -0.76
C ILE A 15 -7.21 8.51 -0.24
N ASP A 16 -8.42 8.33 -0.77
CA ASP A 16 -9.30 7.20 -0.43
C ASP A 16 -8.74 5.86 -0.92
N ASN A 17 -8.08 5.84 -2.08
CA ASN A 17 -7.35 4.66 -2.54
C ASN A 17 -6.23 4.30 -1.58
N VAL A 18 -5.46 5.28 -1.10
CA VAL A 18 -4.39 5.03 -0.12
C VAL A 18 -4.96 4.46 1.18
N SER A 19 -6.09 5.00 1.65
CA SER A 19 -6.79 4.50 2.84
C SER A 19 -7.26 3.05 2.64
N MET A 20 -7.88 2.74 1.50
CA MET A 20 -8.31 1.38 1.16
C MET A 20 -7.14 0.39 1.12
N LEU A 21 -6.01 0.78 0.53
CA LEU A 21 -4.80 -0.06 0.50
C LEU A 21 -4.23 -0.29 1.91
N CYS A 22 -4.36 0.68 2.81
CA CYS A 22 -4.02 0.49 4.22
C CYS A 22 -4.97 -0.49 4.91
N ASP A 23 -6.29 -0.35 4.70
CA ASP A 23 -7.31 -1.21 5.32
C ASP A 23 -7.17 -2.68 4.90
N VAL A 24 -6.84 -2.91 3.61
CA VAL A 24 -6.56 -4.26 3.09
C VAL A 24 -5.19 -4.76 3.56
N GLY A 25 -4.30 -3.88 4.00
CA GLY A 25 -2.95 -4.20 4.46
C GLY A 25 -1.94 -4.40 3.32
N VAL A 26 -2.23 -3.84 2.14
CA VAL A 26 -1.28 -3.70 1.02
C VAL A 26 -0.22 -2.67 1.39
N LEU A 27 -0.64 -1.49 1.84
CA LEU A 27 0.23 -0.50 2.45
C LEU A 27 0.24 -0.68 3.98
N LYS A 28 1.42 -0.57 4.59
CA LYS A 28 1.61 -0.74 6.04
C LYS A 28 2.23 0.53 6.64
N PRO A 29 1.43 1.56 6.93
CA PRO A 29 1.95 2.79 7.51
C PRO A 29 2.37 2.60 8.97
N THR A 30 3.25 3.48 9.44
CA THR A 30 3.57 3.63 10.86
C THR A 30 2.56 4.59 11.49
N LYS A 31 1.84 4.14 12.52
CA LYS A 31 1.00 5.03 13.33
C LYS A 31 1.88 5.94 14.19
N ILE A 32 1.73 7.26 14.06
CA ILE A 32 2.45 8.25 14.88
C ILE A 32 1.42 9.21 15.48
N GLY A 33 1.14 9.07 16.78
CA GLY A 33 0.11 9.84 17.47
C GLY A 33 -1.26 9.66 16.80
N ARG A 34 -1.83 10.75 16.28
CA ARG A 34 -3.12 10.73 15.56
C ARG A 34 -2.98 10.40 14.07
N ALA A 35 -1.79 10.56 13.49
CA ALA A 35 -1.54 10.41 12.06
C ALA A 35 -0.94 9.04 11.69
N TYR A 36 -0.89 8.78 10.38
CA TYR A 36 -0.19 7.65 9.78
C TYR A 36 0.90 8.18 8.85
N MET A 37 2.11 7.66 8.98
CA MET A 37 3.27 8.07 8.19
C MET A 37 3.84 6.87 7.43
N PHE A 38 4.30 7.12 6.21
CA PHE A 38 4.74 6.10 5.26
C PHE A 38 6.25 6.23 5.07
N SER A 39 7.01 5.16 5.31
CA SER A 39 8.45 5.18 5.06
C SER A 39 8.75 4.93 3.58
N GLN A 40 9.83 5.54 3.08
CA GLN A 40 10.26 5.30 1.70
C GLN A 40 10.56 3.81 1.46
N GLY A 41 11.18 3.13 2.43
CA GLY A 41 11.44 1.69 2.36
C GLY A 41 10.18 0.83 2.27
N MET A 42 9.06 1.25 2.87
CA MET A 42 7.79 0.54 2.73
C MET A 42 7.19 0.74 1.33
N LEU A 43 7.25 1.96 0.79
CA LEU A 43 6.77 2.24 -0.56
C LEU A 43 7.58 1.50 -1.62
N LEU A 44 8.91 1.44 -1.47
CA LEU A 44 9.78 0.63 -2.33
C LEU A 44 9.39 -0.85 -2.30
N LYS A 45 9.14 -1.40 -1.11
CA LYS A 45 8.64 -2.79 -0.98
C LYS A 45 7.27 -2.97 -1.64
N PHE A 46 6.37 -2.01 -1.51
CA PHE A 46 5.07 -2.05 -2.18
C PHE A 46 5.24 -2.08 -3.70
N GLN A 47 6.06 -1.18 -4.27
CA GLN A 47 6.32 -1.10 -5.70
C GLN A 47 6.90 -2.41 -6.24
N HIS A 48 7.87 -2.98 -5.53
CA HIS A 48 8.51 -4.24 -5.91
C HIS A 48 7.56 -5.45 -5.78
N ASP A 49 6.93 -5.63 -4.62
CA ASP A 49 6.15 -6.84 -4.34
C ASP A 49 4.88 -6.93 -5.18
N TYR A 50 4.27 -5.78 -5.49
CA TYR A 50 3.03 -5.67 -6.25
C TYR A 50 3.25 -5.32 -7.72
N GLU A 51 4.49 -5.37 -8.22
CA GLU A 51 4.78 -5.17 -9.64
C GLU A 51 3.94 -6.13 -10.51
N GLY A 52 3.26 -5.57 -11.52
CA GLY A 52 2.36 -6.30 -12.42
C GLY A 52 1.03 -6.76 -11.81
N LEU A 53 0.75 -6.42 -10.55
CA LEU A 53 -0.52 -6.76 -9.88
C LEU A 53 -1.53 -5.62 -9.92
N ASN A 54 -2.81 -5.97 -9.87
CA ASN A 54 -3.90 -5.01 -9.86
C ASN A 54 -4.39 -4.73 -8.43
N VAL A 55 -4.32 -3.48 -8.00
CA VAL A 55 -4.81 -3.03 -6.67
C VAL A 55 -5.81 -1.87 -6.77
N CYS A 56 -6.47 -1.70 -7.92
CA CYS A 56 -7.33 -0.53 -8.18
C CYS A 56 -8.60 -0.46 -7.31
N ASN A 57 -9.02 -1.58 -6.72
CA ASN A 57 -10.16 -1.66 -5.82
C ASN A 57 -9.92 -2.72 -4.73
N ARG A 58 -10.82 -2.76 -3.74
CA ARG A 58 -10.70 -3.64 -2.56
C ARG A 58 -10.59 -5.12 -2.92
N LEU A 59 -11.40 -5.61 -3.86
CA LEU A 59 -11.40 -7.02 -4.25
C LEU A 59 -10.07 -7.40 -4.90
N ARG A 60 -9.62 -6.61 -5.89
CA ARG A 60 -8.34 -6.81 -6.58
C ARG A 60 -7.14 -6.69 -5.63
N ALA A 61 -7.17 -5.73 -4.70
CA ALA A 61 -6.14 -5.57 -3.68
C ALA A 61 -6.03 -6.81 -2.77
N LEU A 62 -7.15 -7.41 -2.37
CA LEU A 62 -7.17 -8.65 -1.58
C LEU A 62 -6.61 -9.85 -2.37
N GLU A 63 -6.98 -10.00 -3.65
CA GLU A 63 -6.44 -11.03 -4.53
C GLU A 63 -4.92 -10.88 -4.68
N SER A 64 -4.45 -9.68 -5.01
CA SER A 64 -3.03 -9.36 -5.17
C SER A 64 -2.24 -9.59 -3.89
N LYS A 65 -2.79 -9.21 -2.73
CA LYS A 65 -2.16 -9.47 -1.43
C LYS A 65 -1.94 -10.96 -1.18
N LYS A 66 -2.91 -11.82 -1.50
CA LYS A 66 -2.76 -13.28 -1.36
C LYS A 66 -1.62 -13.80 -2.24
N ILE A 67 -1.49 -13.31 -3.47
CA ILE A 67 -0.39 -13.68 -4.38
C ILE A 67 0.97 -13.31 -3.76
N VAL A 68 1.12 -12.07 -3.25
CA VAL A 68 2.35 -11.62 -2.60
C VAL A 68 2.68 -12.45 -1.36
N GLU A 69 1.68 -12.74 -0.52
CA GLU A 69 1.87 -13.57 0.67
C GLU A 69 2.30 -15.00 0.32
N GLN A 70 1.79 -15.56 -0.77
CA GLN A 70 2.24 -16.86 -1.28
C GLN A 70 3.69 -16.82 -1.80
N ARG A 71 4.09 -15.75 -2.48
CA ARG A 71 5.48 -15.56 -2.96
C ARG A 71 6.48 -15.55 -1.81
N ARG A 72 6.14 -14.93 -0.68
CA ARG A 72 7.03 -14.82 0.51
C ARG A 72 7.21 -16.12 1.30
N ARG A 73 6.35 -17.11 1.08
CA ARG A 73 6.42 -18.43 1.74
C ARG A 73 7.30 -19.44 1.00
N LYS A 74 7.71 -19.11 -0.23
CA LYS A 74 8.63 -19.89 -1.03
C LYS A 74 10.06 -19.40 -0.79
#